data_AF-R9KWG8-F1
#
_entry.id   AF-R9KWG8-F1
#
_cell.length_a   1.000
_cell.length_b   1.000
_cell.length_c   1.000
_cell.angle_alpha   90.00
_cell.angle_beta   90.00
_cell.angle_gamma   90.00
#
_symmetry.space_group_name_H-M   'P 1'
#
loop_
_entity.id
_entity.type
_entity.pdbx_description
1 polymer ?
#
loop_
_entity_poly.entity_id
_entity_poly.type
_entity_poly.pdbx_seq_one_letter_code
_entity_poly.pdbx_strand_id
1 'polypeptide(L)'
;MDILNSLTLKSNRQIKINFDGGGLSSDAGLLLIKDFAAKIGFSKLVKKKFKTNDTSVRFHKDDENLMQMIYQIISAYFADDCADELTLDPVFHAILEKDGLASQPTLSRFFNRMGGDTLIQFDDIDKCLRNIIYSIKRLEHMFLDLDSTLCGTYGNQEGEGFNFHYQAHGYHPLLCYDGLTGDLLKADLHDGTLHCSNDADKFMESLFQEYMERGMKTYLRDDSGFSSPKLYKACEVNGCSYAIRLKQNSSLIALASDKDEDLYKASKEEQISYAVTYGEFMYQAGSWEYPRRVVFKIEKPYGQLTHMHTFIVTNMDMESYQIIKFYRNRGKVENFIKEGKTGFDFAAMSSHSKIVNANRMRIHMLAYNLFNWFRRLVLPENMRKQQVDTIRLKLIKIAARAVRSARYITFKLCSSCPYKKEFHMTLENIQRLTVQLE
;
A
#
# COMPACT_ATOMS: atom_id res chain seq x y z
N MET A 1 35.85 -31.57 15.30
CA MET A 1 35.45 -30.16 15.13
C MET A 1 36.72 -29.42 14.78
N ASP A 2 36.94 -29.19 13.49
CA ASP A 2 38.19 -28.63 13.00
C ASP A 2 38.29 -27.14 13.34
N ILE A 3 39.15 -26.83 14.33
CA ILE A 3 39.55 -25.47 14.69
C ILE A 3 40.37 -24.80 13.55
N LEU A 4 40.76 -25.59 12.54
CA LEU A 4 41.72 -25.23 11.48
C LEU A 4 41.23 -24.15 10.51
N ASN A 5 39.92 -23.96 10.32
CA ASN A 5 39.38 -23.00 9.33
C ASN A 5 38.92 -21.66 9.93
N SER A 6 39.24 -21.38 11.19
CA SER A 6 38.81 -20.13 11.83
C SER A 6 39.76 -18.97 11.54
N LEU A 7 39.24 -17.91 10.91
CA LEU A 7 39.95 -16.66 10.68
C LEU A 7 40.03 -15.85 11.97
N THR A 8 41.23 -15.38 12.33
CA THR A 8 41.44 -14.57 13.53
C THR A 8 41.50 -13.08 13.18
N LEU A 9 40.77 -12.22 13.91
CA LEU A 9 40.81 -10.79 13.66
C LEU A 9 42.17 -10.20 14.03
N LYS A 10 42.70 -9.33 13.15
CA LYS A 10 43.95 -8.59 13.42
C LYS A 10 43.78 -7.57 14.56
N SER A 11 42.60 -6.96 14.66
CA SER A 11 42.27 -5.96 15.69
C SER A 11 42.19 -6.55 17.10
N ASN A 12 41.76 -7.80 17.21
CA ASN A 12 41.69 -8.53 18.47
C ASN A 12 41.82 -10.04 18.22
N ARG A 13 42.95 -10.63 18.62
CA ARG A 13 43.26 -12.04 18.39
C ARG A 13 42.36 -13.02 19.17
N GLN A 14 41.60 -12.54 20.15
CA GLN A 14 40.62 -13.38 20.86
C GLN A 14 39.35 -13.61 20.03
N ILE A 15 39.12 -12.83 18.98
CA ILE A 15 37.94 -12.96 18.12
C ILE A 15 38.28 -13.82 16.91
N LYS A 16 37.52 -14.91 16.73
CA LYS A 16 37.64 -15.86 15.64
C LYS A 16 36.33 -15.96 14.86
N ILE A 17 36.43 -16.14 13.54
CA ILE A 17 35.31 -16.18 12.59
C ILE A 17 35.41 -17.44 11.73
N ASN A 18 34.31 -18.16 11.54
CA ASN A 18 34.15 -19.23 10.57
C ASN A 18 32.72 -19.25 10.04
N PHE A 19 32.45 -20.10 9.05
CA PHE A 19 31.13 -20.25 8.42
C PHE A 19 30.49 -21.63 8.67
N ASP A 20 30.93 -22.34 9.71
CA ASP A 20 30.50 -23.71 10.02
C ASP A 20 29.25 -23.77 10.93
N GLY A 21 28.46 -22.68 10.95
CA GLY A 21 27.30 -22.51 11.82
C GLY A 21 26.09 -23.40 11.48
N GLY A 22 26.12 -24.07 10.33
CA GLY A 22 25.05 -24.93 9.82
C GLY A 22 23.91 -24.15 9.15
N GLY A 23 22.72 -24.77 9.05
CA GLY A 23 21.53 -24.19 8.42
C GLY A 23 20.93 -23.04 9.24
N LEU A 24 21.53 -21.87 9.12
CA LEU A 24 21.10 -20.63 9.74
C LEU A 24 20.26 -19.81 8.75
N SER A 25 19.30 -19.06 9.27
CA SER A 25 18.53 -18.05 8.54
C SER A 25 18.40 -16.81 9.40
N SER A 26 18.27 -15.65 8.75
CA SER A 26 17.92 -14.40 9.43
C SER A 26 16.42 -14.10 9.41
N ASP A 27 15.61 -14.90 8.73
CA ASP A 27 14.24 -14.52 8.34
C ASP A 27 13.15 -15.27 9.11
N ALA A 28 13.44 -15.73 10.34
CA ALA A 28 12.56 -16.62 11.10
C ALA A 28 11.15 -16.05 11.35
N GLY A 29 10.96 -14.74 11.34
CA GLY A 29 9.63 -14.15 11.47
C GLY A 29 8.71 -14.34 10.28
N LEU A 30 9.24 -14.73 9.11
CA LEU A 30 8.40 -15.14 7.99
C LEU A 30 7.52 -16.35 8.32
N LEU A 31 7.89 -17.15 9.34
CA LEU A 31 7.03 -18.22 9.86
C LEU A 31 5.69 -17.67 10.39
N LEU A 32 5.68 -16.49 11.00
CA LEU A 32 4.44 -15.83 11.44
C LEU A 32 3.58 -15.37 10.25
N ILE A 33 4.22 -14.82 9.22
CA ILE A 33 3.53 -14.40 8.00
C ILE A 33 2.93 -15.61 7.29
N LYS A 34 3.67 -16.73 7.21
CA LYS A 34 3.20 -18.00 6.64
C LYS A 34 1.99 -18.55 7.39
N ASP A 35 2.04 -18.58 8.72
CA ASP A 35 0.92 -19.07 9.54
C ASP A 35 -0.31 -18.17 9.38
N PHE A 36 -0.12 -16.85 9.38
CA PHE A 36 -1.20 -15.89 9.11
C PHE A 36 -1.79 -16.05 7.71
N ALA A 37 -0.95 -16.12 6.67
CA ALA A 37 -1.37 -16.34 5.28
C ALA A 37 -2.16 -17.65 5.13
N ALA A 38 -1.74 -18.72 5.82
CA ALA A 38 -2.48 -19.98 5.83
C ALA A 38 -3.83 -19.84 6.54
N LYS A 39 -3.87 -19.13 7.68
CA LYS A 39 -5.08 -18.89 8.48
C LYS A 39 -6.16 -18.14 7.71
N ILE A 40 -5.78 -17.14 6.91
CA ILE A 40 -6.71 -16.39 6.05
C ILE A 40 -6.92 -17.03 4.67
N GLY A 41 -6.36 -18.22 4.41
CA GLY A 41 -6.52 -18.93 3.13
C GLY A 41 -5.79 -18.28 1.94
N PHE A 42 -4.88 -17.33 2.17
CA PHE A 42 -4.20 -16.55 1.13
C PHE A 42 -3.52 -17.43 0.08
N SER A 43 -2.67 -18.37 0.50
CA SER A 43 -1.94 -19.25 -0.43
C SER A 43 -2.85 -20.17 -1.23
N LYS A 44 -3.96 -20.64 -0.63
CA LYS A 44 -4.95 -21.46 -1.33
C LYS A 44 -5.69 -20.65 -2.40
N LEU A 45 -6.05 -19.41 -2.08
CA LEU A 45 -6.72 -18.51 -3.00
C LEU A 45 -5.81 -18.16 -4.19
N VAL A 46 -4.56 -17.79 -3.92
CA VAL A 46 -3.55 -17.53 -4.97
C VAL A 46 -3.41 -18.75 -5.88
N LYS A 47 -3.21 -19.94 -5.32
CA LYS A 47 -3.13 -21.19 -6.10
C LYS A 47 -4.37 -21.49 -6.93
N LYS A 48 -5.56 -21.12 -6.45
CA LYS A 48 -6.83 -21.35 -7.15
C LYS A 48 -7.05 -20.39 -8.32
N LYS A 49 -6.68 -19.11 -8.15
CA LYS A 49 -7.06 -18.03 -9.07
C LYS A 49 -5.94 -17.56 -9.98
N PHE A 50 -4.69 -17.66 -9.54
CA PHE A 50 -3.54 -17.11 -10.26
C PHE A 50 -2.90 -18.15 -11.21
N LYS A 51 -2.77 -17.78 -12.48
CA LYS A 51 -2.05 -18.53 -13.52
C LYS A 51 -1.57 -17.58 -14.63
N THR A 52 -0.38 -17.84 -15.18
CA THR A 52 0.10 -17.13 -16.36
C THR A 52 -0.47 -17.73 -17.64
N ASN A 53 -0.20 -17.10 -18.78
CA ASN A 53 -0.73 -17.52 -20.09
C ASN A 53 0.06 -18.69 -20.70
N ASP A 54 0.97 -19.29 -19.94
CA ASP A 54 1.79 -20.42 -20.37
C ASP A 54 1.14 -21.75 -19.98
N THR A 55 1.13 -22.69 -20.92
CA THR A 55 0.57 -24.04 -20.75
C THR A 55 1.62 -25.09 -20.43
N SER A 56 2.91 -24.70 -20.41
CA SER A 56 4.03 -25.60 -20.14
C SER A 56 3.99 -26.14 -18.71
N VAL A 57 4.25 -27.43 -18.54
CA VAL A 57 4.44 -28.02 -17.21
C VAL A 57 5.82 -27.62 -16.68
N ARG A 58 5.85 -27.00 -15.51
CA ARG A 58 7.08 -26.49 -14.88
C ARG A 58 7.26 -27.05 -13.47
N PHE A 59 8.51 -27.18 -13.07
CA PHE A 59 8.86 -27.54 -11.69
C PHE A 59 8.46 -26.42 -10.71
N HIS A 60 8.79 -25.16 -11.03
CA HIS A 60 8.32 -24.00 -10.28
C HIS A 60 7.05 -23.44 -10.91
N LYS A 61 5.91 -23.65 -10.23
CA LYS A 61 4.59 -23.23 -10.72
C LYS A 61 4.38 -21.73 -10.53
N ASP A 62 3.41 -21.18 -11.24
CA ASP A 62 3.14 -19.73 -11.23
C ASP A 62 2.70 -19.23 -9.86
N ASP A 63 1.82 -19.96 -9.16
CA ASP A 63 1.40 -19.63 -7.79
C ASP A 63 2.56 -19.71 -6.80
N GLU A 64 3.45 -20.69 -6.96
CA GLU A 64 4.65 -20.85 -6.14
C GLU A 64 5.66 -19.72 -6.36
N ASN A 65 5.86 -19.28 -7.61
CA ASN A 65 6.73 -18.15 -7.95
C ASN A 65 6.15 -16.83 -7.41
N LEU A 66 4.83 -16.65 -7.53
CA LEU A 66 4.15 -15.50 -6.95
C LEU A 66 4.30 -15.46 -5.42
N MET A 67 4.06 -16.57 -4.74
CA MET A 67 4.25 -16.65 -3.28
C MET A 67 5.70 -16.38 -2.88
N GLN A 68 6.67 -16.91 -3.66
CA GLN A 68 8.09 -16.65 -3.42
C GLN A 68 8.41 -15.15 -3.48
N MET A 69 7.94 -14.44 -4.52
CA MET A 69 8.10 -12.99 -4.63
C MET A 69 7.45 -12.23 -3.47
N ILE A 70 6.23 -12.62 -3.07
CA ILE A 70 5.53 -11.96 -1.96
C ILE A 70 6.34 -12.06 -0.66
N TYR A 71 6.87 -13.23 -0.33
CA TYR A 71 7.70 -13.39 0.87
C TYR A 71 9.02 -12.63 0.76
N GLN A 72 9.69 -12.65 -0.40
CA GLN A 72 10.91 -11.88 -0.65
C GLN A 72 10.69 -10.38 -0.40
N ILE A 73 9.61 -9.81 -0.97
CA ILE A 73 9.23 -8.40 -0.79
C ILE A 73 8.94 -8.10 0.68
N ILE A 74 8.17 -8.96 1.37
CA ILE A 74 7.88 -8.75 2.80
C ILE A 74 9.16 -8.74 3.65
N SER A 75 10.19 -9.50 3.30
CA SER A 75 11.50 -9.52 3.97
C SER A 75 12.53 -8.51 3.45
N ALA A 76 12.12 -7.59 2.56
CA ALA A 76 12.96 -6.56 1.93
C ALA A 76 14.04 -7.06 0.95
N TYR A 77 13.82 -8.21 0.32
CA TYR A 77 14.62 -8.68 -0.83
C TYR A 77 13.91 -8.25 -2.12
N PHE A 78 14.11 -7.00 -2.53
CA PHE A 78 13.35 -6.41 -3.64
C PHE A 78 13.95 -6.69 -5.02
N ALA A 79 15.27 -6.84 -5.10
CA ALA A 79 15.95 -7.10 -6.35
C ALA A 79 15.81 -8.58 -6.76
N ASP A 80 15.69 -8.82 -8.07
CA ASP A 80 15.45 -10.18 -8.58
C ASP A 80 16.64 -11.11 -8.31
N ASP A 81 17.86 -10.57 -8.24
CA ASP A 81 19.10 -11.28 -7.94
C ASP A 81 19.16 -11.81 -6.50
N CYS A 82 18.47 -11.18 -5.56
CA CYS A 82 18.32 -11.70 -4.20
C CYS A 82 17.73 -13.12 -4.19
N ALA A 83 16.98 -13.51 -5.23
CA ALA A 83 16.44 -14.87 -5.32
C ALA A 83 17.54 -15.94 -5.33
N ASP A 84 18.70 -15.65 -5.94
CA ASP A 84 19.82 -16.58 -6.00
C ASP A 84 20.47 -16.77 -4.63
N GLU A 85 20.56 -15.69 -3.82
CA GLU A 85 21.09 -15.72 -2.45
C GLU A 85 20.21 -16.54 -1.50
N LEU A 86 18.89 -16.57 -1.75
CA LEU A 86 17.92 -17.24 -0.90
C LEU A 86 17.73 -18.73 -1.23
N THR A 87 18.34 -19.22 -2.31
CA THR A 87 18.14 -20.60 -2.82
C THR A 87 18.43 -21.70 -1.81
N LEU A 88 19.19 -21.40 -0.75
CA LEU A 88 19.55 -22.33 0.33
C LEU A 88 19.02 -21.90 1.71
N ASP A 89 18.25 -20.81 1.80
CA ASP A 89 17.77 -20.31 3.09
C ASP A 89 16.72 -21.27 3.69
N PRO A 90 16.98 -21.83 4.89
CA PRO A 90 16.14 -22.90 5.42
C PRO A 90 14.74 -22.43 5.82
N VAL A 91 14.52 -21.14 6.11
CA VAL A 91 13.19 -20.60 6.40
C VAL A 91 12.40 -20.44 5.11
N PHE A 92 12.99 -19.90 4.06
CA PHE A 92 12.33 -19.79 2.75
C PHE A 92 11.92 -21.14 2.19
N HIS A 93 12.79 -22.16 2.28
CA HIS A 93 12.44 -23.54 1.92
C HIS A 93 11.21 -24.05 2.68
N ALA A 94 11.15 -23.77 3.98
CA ALA A 94 10.06 -24.25 4.84
C ALA A 94 8.73 -23.51 4.60
N ILE A 95 8.75 -22.19 4.45
CA ILE A 95 7.51 -21.42 4.23
C ILE A 95 6.93 -21.63 2.82
N LEU A 96 7.79 -21.88 1.83
CA LEU A 96 7.37 -22.15 0.46
C LEU A 96 7.14 -23.63 0.19
N GLU A 97 7.59 -24.53 1.07
CA GLU A 97 7.47 -25.98 0.93
C GLU A 97 8.13 -26.50 -0.36
N LYS A 98 9.30 -25.94 -0.69
CA LYS A 98 10.06 -26.25 -1.91
C LYS A 98 11.45 -26.78 -1.56
N ASP A 99 11.92 -27.81 -2.27
CA ASP A 99 13.29 -28.33 -2.14
C ASP A 99 14.34 -27.45 -2.84
N GLY A 100 13.90 -26.61 -3.79
CA GLY A 100 14.71 -25.59 -4.47
C GLY A 100 13.85 -24.37 -4.75
N LEU A 101 14.35 -23.18 -4.42
CA LEU A 101 13.67 -21.93 -4.77
C LEU A 101 13.92 -21.57 -6.24
N ALA A 102 13.00 -20.79 -6.81
CA ALA A 102 13.20 -20.27 -8.16
C ALA A 102 14.37 -19.28 -8.15
N SER A 103 15.32 -19.48 -9.05
CA SER A 103 16.45 -18.57 -9.29
C SER A 103 16.02 -17.28 -9.99
N GLN A 104 16.92 -16.29 -10.03
CA GLN A 104 16.70 -15.02 -10.73
C GLN A 104 16.23 -15.20 -12.18
N PRO A 105 16.86 -16.05 -13.05
CA PRO A 105 16.39 -16.23 -14.42
C PRO A 105 15.02 -16.91 -14.52
N THR A 106 14.64 -17.69 -13.50
CA THR A 106 13.33 -18.33 -13.44
C THR A 106 12.25 -17.30 -13.13
N LEU A 107 12.49 -16.42 -12.17
CA LEU A 107 11.58 -15.34 -11.81
C LEU A 107 11.45 -14.30 -12.93
N SER A 108 12.56 -13.95 -13.60
CA SER A 108 12.52 -13.07 -14.77
C SER A 108 11.63 -13.64 -15.88
N ARG A 109 11.75 -14.94 -16.19
CA ARG A 109 10.84 -15.60 -17.14
C ARG A 109 9.41 -15.66 -16.62
N PHE A 110 9.18 -15.77 -15.32
CA PHE A 110 7.84 -15.72 -14.72
C PHE A 110 7.16 -14.37 -14.94
N PHE A 111 7.87 -13.26 -14.70
CA PHE A 111 7.34 -11.92 -14.96
C PHE A 111 6.94 -11.72 -16.42
N ASN A 112 7.75 -12.18 -17.36
CA ASN A 112 7.48 -12.06 -18.79
C ASN A 112 6.29 -12.91 -19.29
N ARG A 113 5.77 -13.85 -18.50
CA ARG A 113 4.57 -14.63 -18.83
C ARG A 113 3.26 -13.99 -18.36
N MET A 114 3.35 -12.97 -17.49
CA MET A 114 2.19 -12.23 -17.02
C MET A 114 1.71 -11.24 -18.09
N GLY A 115 0.41 -10.99 -18.12
CA GLY A 115 -0.25 -10.18 -19.15
C GLY A 115 -1.47 -9.44 -18.61
N GLY A 116 -2.43 -9.12 -19.48
CA GLY A 116 -3.69 -8.49 -19.08
C GLY A 116 -4.55 -9.41 -18.20
N ASP A 117 -4.60 -10.70 -18.52
CA ASP A 117 -5.41 -11.69 -17.79
C ASP A 117 -4.98 -11.82 -16.32
N THR A 118 -3.68 -11.71 -16.05
CA THR A 118 -3.15 -11.77 -14.68
C THR A 118 -3.50 -10.52 -13.87
N LEU A 119 -3.61 -9.34 -14.50
CA LEU A 119 -4.12 -8.13 -13.82
C LEU A 119 -5.57 -8.31 -13.37
N ILE A 120 -6.42 -8.86 -14.23
CA ILE A 120 -7.82 -9.18 -13.90
C ILE A 120 -7.89 -10.19 -12.76
N GLN A 121 -7.03 -11.22 -12.79
CA GLN A 121 -6.94 -12.20 -11.70
C GLN A 121 -6.49 -11.55 -10.38
N PHE A 122 -5.59 -10.57 -10.40
CA PHE A 122 -5.21 -9.84 -9.19
C PHE A 122 -6.37 -9.05 -8.59
N ASP A 123 -7.17 -8.37 -9.40
CA ASP A 123 -8.36 -7.66 -8.91
C ASP A 123 -9.39 -8.61 -8.27
N ASP A 124 -9.61 -9.79 -8.86
CA ASP A 124 -10.48 -10.83 -8.31
C ASP A 124 -9.90 -11.42 -7.00
N ILE A 125 -8.59 -11.69 -6.94
CA ILE A 125 -7.91 -12.13 -5.72
C ILE A 125 -8.07 -11.07 -4.62
N ASP A 126 -7.84 -9.79 -4.91
CA ASP A 126 -7.96 -8.70 -3.94
C ASP A 126 -9.41 -8.55 -3.44
N LYS A 127 -10.42 -8.66 -4.31
CA LYS A 127 -11.84 -8.65 -3.91
C LYS A 127 -12.16 -9.82 -2.97
N CYS A 128 -11.71 -11.04 -3.30
CA CYS A 128 -11.90 -12.21 -2.44
C CYS A 128 -11.18 -12.08 -1.09
N LEU A 129 -9.94 -11.58 -1.07
CA LEU A 129 -9.20 -11.34 0.17
C LEU A 129 -9.91 -10.31 1.05
N ARG A 130 -10.41 -9.22 0.46
CA ARG A 130 -11.23 -8.25 1.21
C ARG A 130 -12.46 -8.88 1.84
N ASN A 131 -13.17 -9.77 1.14
CA ASN A 131 -14.31 -10.50 1.72
C ASN A 131 -13.90 -11.31 2.96
N ILE A 132 -12.79 -12.06 2.87
CA ILE A 132 -12.25 -12.83 3.99
C ILE A 132 -11.91 -11.90 5.16
N ILE A 133 -11.21 -10.81 4.89
CA ILE A 133 -10.76 -9.86 5.91
C ILE A 133 -11.95 -9.14 6.57
N TYR A 134 -12.99 -8.79 5.81
CA TYR A 134 -14.21 -8.19 6.35
C TYR A 134 -15.09 -9.18 7.10
N SER A 135 -14.95 -10.49 6.87
CA SER A 135 -15.58 -11.52 7.71
C SER A 135 -15.01 -11.55 9.13
N ILE A 136 -13.71 -11.21 9.27
CA ILE A 136 -13.04 -11.14 10.58
C ILE A 136 -13.47 -9.87 11.31
N LYS A 137 -13.43 -8.73 10.60
CA LYS A 137 -13.84 -7.44 11.13
C LYS A 137 -14.49 -6.59 10.04
N ARG A 138 -15.82 -6.51 10.08
CA ARG A 138 -16.59 -5.66 9.16
C ARG A 138 -16.30 -4.19 9.42
N LEU A 139 -16.17 -3.43 8.34
CA LEU A 139 -16.10 -1.97 8.38
C LEU A 139 -17.51 -1.39 8.22
N GLU A 140 -17.82 -0.33 8.95
CA GLU A 140 -19.10 0.39 8.83
C GLU A 140 -19.10 1.38 7.65
N HIS A 141 -17.94 1.95 7.36
CA HIS A 141 -17.73 2.96 6.34
C HIS A 141 -16.48 2.64 5.52
N MET A 142 -16.48 3.01 4.25
CA MET A 142 -15.32 2.90 3.37
C MET A 142 -14.85 4.30 2.97
N PHE A 143 -13.64 4.66 3.41
CA PHE A 143 -13.02 5.94 3.07
C PHE A 143 -12.08 5.73 1.88
N LEU A 144 -12.47 6.19 0.72
CA LEU A 144 -11.72 6.04 -0.53
C LEU A 144 -10.81 7.26 -0.67
N ASP A 145 -9.51 7.08 -0.43
CA ASP A 145 -8.50 8.11 -0.68
C ASP A 145 -7.85 7.82 -2.02
N LEU A 146 -8.25 8.58 -3.04
CA LEU A 146 -7.67 8.52 -4.37
C LEU A 146 -6.44 9.44 -4.42
N ASP A 147 -5.38 8.95 -5.05
CA ASP A 147 -4.17 9.71 -5.27
C ASP A 147 -3.38 9.14 -6.45
N SER A 148 -2.49 9.94 -7.01
CA SER A 148 -1.52 9.48 -8.02
C SER A 148 -0.10 9.68 -7.53
N THR A 149 0.84 8.95 -8.11
CA THR A 149 2.25 9.08 -7.73
C THR A 149 3.18 8.79 -8.90
N LEU A 150 4.40 9.30 -8.87
CA LEU A 150 5.40 8.99 -9.90
C LEU A 150 6.13 7.68 -9.60
N CYS A 151 6.15 6.73 -10.54
CA CYS A 151 7.10 5.62 -10.52
C CYS A 151 8.20 5.91 -11.54
N GLY A 152 9.36 6.36 -11.03
CA GLY A 152 10.48 6.74 -11.87
C GLY A 152 10.99 5.57 -12.72
N THR A 153 11.30 5.84 -13.98
CA THR A 153 11.84 4.85 -14.91
C THR A 153 13.27 5.22 -15.30
N TYR A 154 14.01 4.23 -15.77
CA TYR A 154 15.34 4.40 -16.34
C TYR A 154 15.39 3.81 -17.74
N GLY A 155 16.10 4.50 -18.64
CA GLY A 155 16.17 4.14 -20.06
C GLY A 155 14.82 4.29 -20.77
N ASN A 156 14.73 3.74 -21.97
CA ASN A 156 13.52 3.80 -22.79
C ASN A 156 12.59 2.62 -22.42
N GLN A 157 11.50 2.91 -21.73
CA GLN A 157 10.46 1.93 -21.38
C GLN A 157 9.15 2.27 -22.10
N GLU A 158 8.35 1.26 -22.43
CA GLU A 158 7.03 1.42 -23.04
C GLU A 158 6.12 2.26 -22.13
N GLY A 159 5.50 3.32 -22.65
CA GLY A 159 4.54 4.16 -21.90
C GLY A 159 5.15 5.09 -20.86
N GLU A 160 6.48 5.16 -20.74
CA GLU A 160 7.14 6.18 -19.92
C GLU A 160 6.90 7.58 -20.51
N GLY A 161 6.89 8.60 -19.66
CA GLY A 161 6.87 9.98 -20.13
C GLY A 161 7.32 10.98 -19.08
N PHE A 162 7.65 12.18 -19.53
CA PHE A 162 7.99 13.29 -18.64
C PHE A 162 6.73 13.83 -17.95
N ASN A 163 6.72 13.78 -16.62
CA ASN A 163 5.64 14.32 -15.82
C ASN A 163 6.03 15.72 -15.29
N PHE A 164 5.32 16.76 -15.75
CA PHE A 164 5.59 18.15 -15.36
C PHE A 164 5.34 18.45 -13.88
N HIS A 165 4.46 17.71 -13.21
CA HIS A 165 4.22 17.92 -11.78
C HIS A 165 5.42 17.46 -10.94
N TYR A 166 6.00 16.31 -11.30
CA TYR A 166 7.13 15.72 -10.59
C TYR A 166 8.50 16.07 -11.17
N GLN A 167 8.56 16.75 -12.32
CA GLN A 167 9.79 17.12 -13.03
C GLN A 167 10.71 15.93 -13.31
N ALA A 168 10.13 14.78 -13.65
CA ALA A 168 10.86 13.54 -13.88
C ALA A 168 10.14 12.61 -14.86
N HIS A 169 10.90 11.68 -15.44
CA HIS A 169 10.40 10.61 -16.30
C HIS A 169 9.90 9.43 -15.46
N GLY A 170 8.79 8.83 -15.90
CA GLY A 170 8.26 7.66 -15.24
C GLY A 170 6.86 7.28 -15.70
N TYR A 171 6.28 6.32 -15.00
CA TYR A 171 4.84 6.06 -15.01
C TYR A 171 4.13 6.89 -13.96
N HIS A 172 2.81 7.01 -14.10
CA HIS A 172 2.00 7.83 -13.21
C HIS A 172 0.81 7.04 -12.64
N PRO A 173 1.04 5.97 -11.85
CA PRO A 173 -0.04 5.13 -11.35
C PRO A 173 -1.09 5.88 -10.55
N LEU A 174 -2.32 5.40 -10.71
CA LEU A 174 -3.48 5.80 -9.93
C LEU A 174 -3.73 4.77 -8.82
N LEU A 175 -3.88 5.24 -7.58
CA LEU A 175 -3.97 4.41 -6.38
C LEU A 175 -5.18 4.81 -5.56
N CYS A 176 -5.94 3.84 -5.04
CA CYS A 176 -7.00 4.10 -4.06
C CYS A 176 -6.76 3.30 -2.80
N TYR A 177 -6.64 3.99 -1.67
CA TYR A 177 -6.47 3.40 -0.35
C TYR A 177 -7.75 3.50 0.47
N ASP A 178 -7.95 2.56 1.38
CA ASP A 178 -8.83 2.77 2.53
C ASP A 178 -8.13 3.76 3.49
N GLY A 179 -8.63 4.98 3.55
CA GLY A 179 -8.08 6.06 4.37
C GLY A 179 -8.14 5.82 5.88
N LEU A 180 -8.84 4.77 6.35
CA LEU A 180 -8.87 4.37 7.75
C LEU A 180 -7.86 3.25 8.05
N THR A 181 -7.84 2.19 7.24
CA THR A 181 -7.03 0.99 7.51
C THR A 181 -5.68 0.99 6.81
N GLY A 182 -5.52 1.82 5.77
CA GLY A 182 -4.34 1.84 4.90
C GLY A 182 -4.29 0.68 3.91
N ASP A 183 -5.35 -0.12 3.77
CA ASP A 183 -5.42 -1.18 2.75
C ASP A 183 -5.40 -0.54 1.35
N LEU A 184 -4.51 -1.01 0.45
CA LEU A 184 -4.47 -0.57 -0.94
C LEU A 184 -5.57 -1.31 -1.70
N LEU A 185 -6.63 -0.61 -2.11
CA LEU A 185 -7.84 -1.22 -2.65
C LEU A 185 -7.73 -1.51 -4.15
N LYS A 186 -7.08 -0.61 -4.89
CA LYS A 186 -6.87 -0.72 -6.33
C LYS A 186 -5.64 0.09 -6.75
N ALA A 187 -4.93 -0.40 -7.76
CA ALA A 187 -3.78 0.26 -8.35
C ALA A 187 -3.69 -0.04 -9.84
N ASP A 188 -3.62 1.01 -10.67
CA ASP A 188 -3.51 0.92 -12.13
C ASP A 188 -2.29 1.72 -12.60
N LEU A 189 -1.42 1.10 -13.42
CA LEU A 189 -0.22 1.74 -13.94
C LEU A 189 -0.53 2.53 -15.21
N HIS A 190 -0.64 3.85 -15.09
CA HIS A 190 -0.86 4.75 -16.22
C HIS A 190 0.45 5.17 -16.89
N ASP A 191 0.37 5.53 -18.17
CA ASP A 191 1.48 6.16 -18.90
C ASP A 191 1.91 7.46 -18.24
N GLY A 192 3.19 7.80 -18.37
CA GLY A 192 3.76 9.00 -17.74
C GLY A 192 3.15 10.33 -18.19
N THR A 193 2.64 10.36 -19.42
CA THR A 193 2.03 11.55 -20.04
C THR A 193 0.57 11.77 -19.66
N LEU A 194 -0.09 10.78 -19.04
CA LEU A 194 -1.49 10.91 -18.62
C LEU A 194 -1.61 11.81 -17.38
N HIS A 195 -2.54 12.76 -17.45
CA HIS A 195 -2.91 13.61 -16.31
C HIS A 195 -3.58 12.78 -15.20
N CYS A 196 -3.39 13.19 -13.92
CA CYS A 196 -3.85 12.42 -12.74
C CYS A 196 -5.34 12.03 -12.82
N SER A 197 -6.19 12.95 -13.28
CA SER A 197 -7.65 12.77 -13.32
C SER A 197 -8.17 11.94 -14.49
N ASN A 198 -7.34 11.63 -15.49
CA ASN A 198 -7.82 10.91 -16.66
C ASN A 198 -8.26 9.50 -16.25
N ASP A 199 -9.49 9.15 -16.62
CA ASP A 199 -10.14 7.87 -16.32
C ASP A 199 -10.32 7.55 -14.82
N ALA A 200 -10.19 8.54 -13.93
CA ALA A 200 -10.42 8.36 -12.49
C ALA A 200 -11.85 7.86 -12.18
N ASP A 201 -12.85 8.31 -12.95
CA ASP A 201 -14.22 7.83 -12.89
C ASP A 201 -14.34 6.34 -13.22
N LYS A 202 -13.69 5.89 -14.30
CA LYS A 202 -13.67 4.47 -14.70
C LYS A 202 -12.87 3.61 -13.71
N PHE A 203 -11.75 4.13 -13.22
CA PHE A 203 -10.93 3.47 -12.21
C PHE A 203 -11.74 3.17 -10.95
N MET A 204 -12.57 4.12 -10.51
CA MET A 204 -13.35 3.99 -9.28
C MET A 204 -14.64 3.18 -9.43
N GLU A 205 -15.16 3.01 -10.65
CA GLU A 205 -16.45 2.36 -10.92
C GLU A 205 -16.56 0.97 -10.28
N SER A 206 -15.55 0.12 -10.46
CA SER A 206 -15.55 -1.24 -9.89
C SER A 206 -15.54 -1.25 -8.35
N LEU A 207 -14.86 -0.28 -7.72
CA LEU A 207 -14.84 -0.15 -6.27
C LEU A 207 -16.18 0.34 -5.74
N PHE A 208 -16.81 1.31 -6.42
CA PHE A 208 -18.13 1.80 -6.05
C PHE A 208 -19.17 0.69 -6.11
N GLN A 209 -19.21 -0.08 -7.20
CA GLN A 209 -20.09 -1.24 -7.32
C GLN A 209 -19.83 -2.27 -6.22
N GLU A 210 -18.56 -2.65 -6.00
CA GLU A 210 -18.18 -3.63 -4.98
C GLU A 210 -18.64 -3.23 -3.56
N TYR A 211 -18.51 -1.96 -3.17
CA TYR A 211 -18.92 -1.52 -1.83
C TYR A 211 -20.42 -1.23 -1.72
N MET A 212 -21.07 -0.84 -2.82
CA MET A 212 -22.52 -0.75 -2.91
C MET A 212 -23.17 -2.13 -2.72
N GLU A 213 -22.66 -3.17 -3.40
CA GLU A 213 -23.09 -4.57 -3.26
C GLU A 213 -23.00 -5.07 -1.79
N ARG A 214 -22.02 -4.55 -1.03
CA ARG A 214 -21.84 -4.88 0.39
C ARG A 214 -22.74 -4.07 1.33
N GLY A 215 -23.52 -3.13 0.81
CA GLY A 215 -24.34 -2.20 1.60
C GLY A 215 -23.48 -1.28 2.49
N MET A 216 -22.26 -0.97 2.06
CA MET A 216 -21.35 -0.09 2.81
C MET A 216 -21.40 1.34 2.27
N LYS A 217 -21.54 2.32 3.16
CA LYS A 217 -21.46 3.73 2.77
C LYS A 217 -20.02 4.10 2.40
N THR A 218 -19.86 4.73 1.24
CA THR A 218 -18.57 5.15 0.68
C THR A 218 -18.39 6.65 0.79
N TYR A 219 -17.15 7.05 1.10
CA TYR A 219 -16.75 8.43 1.25
C TYR A 219 -15.43 8.67 0.50
N LEU A 220 -15.47 9.41 -0.60
CA LEU A 220 -14.29 9.76 -1.38
C LEU A 220 -13.62 11.04 -0.85
N ARG A 221 -12.30 11.05 -0.74
CA ARG A 221 -11.50 12.25 -0.51
C ARG A 221 -10.43 12.36 -1.56
N ASP A 222 -10.27 13.57 -2.10
CA ASP A 222 -9.33 13.76 -3.19
C ASP A 222 -8.76 15.17 -3.27
N ASP A 223 -7.58 15.29 -3.87
CA ASP A 223 -6.94 16.57 -4.10
C ASP A 223 -7.46 17.28 -5.36
N SER A 224 -6.90 18.47 -5.59
CA SER A 224 -7.33 19.32 -6.69
C SER A 224 -6.93 18.84 -8.09
N GLY A 225 -6.02 17.87 -8.17
CA GLY A 225 -5.68 17.15 -9.39
C GLY A 225 -6.82 16.29 -9.92
N PHE A 226 -7.79 15.95 -9.07
CA PHE A 226 -8.94 15.10 -9.40
C PHE A 226 -10.28 15.85 -9.40
N SER A 227 -10.23 17.19 -9.40
CA SER A 227 -11.41 18.04 -9.55
C SER A 227 -12.04 17.91 -10.95
N SER A 228 -12.78 16.83 -11.18
CA SER A 228 -13.34 16.45 -12.48
C SER A 228 -14.87 16.27 -12.41
N PRO A 229 -15.65 16.90 -13.33
CA PRO A 229 -17.10 16.72 -13.37
C PRO A 229 -17.54 15.26 -13.55
N LYS A 230 -16.75 14.46 -14.28
CA LYS A 230 -17.02 13.03 -14.47
C LYS A 230 -16.92 12.25 -13.16
N LEU A 231 -15.92 12.55 -12.33
CA LEU A 231 -15.72 11.91 -11.04
C LEU A 231 -16.83 12.29 -10.05
N TYR A 232 -17.26 13.57 -10.05
CA TYR A 232 -18.41 14.00 -9.22
C TYR A 232 -19.67 13.21 -9.58
N LYS A 233 -19.97 13.13 -10.88
CA LYS A 233 -21.12 12.38 -11.40
C LYS A 233 -21.03 10.90 -11.06
N ALA A 234 -19.85 10.30 -11.20
CA ALA A 234 -19.63 8.90 -10.82
C ALA A 234 -19.88 8.67 -9.32
N CYS A 235 -19.44 9.59 -8.45
CA CYS A 235 -19.75 9.50 -7.02
C CYS A 235 -21.25 9.61 -6.76
N GLU A 236 -21.91 10.59 -7.37
CA GLU A 236 -23.33 10.90 -7.17
C GLU A 236 -24.24 9.74 -7.64
N VAL A 237 -23.97 9.18 -8.83
CA VAL A 237 -24.71 8.02 -9.36
C VAL A 237 -24.54 6.78 -8.49
N ASN A 238 -23.38 6.62 -7.85
CA ASN A 238 -23.09 5.46 -7.01
C ASN A 238 -23.39 5.69 -5.51
N GLY A 239 -24.06 6.79 -5.14
CA GLY A 239 -24.36 7.11 -3.74
C GLY A 239 -23.12 7.34 -2.86
N CYS A 240 -21.97 7.62 -3.46
CA CYS A 240 -20.74 7.93 -2.76
C CYS A 240 -20.75 9.41 -2.33
N SER A 241 -20.48 9.65 -1.05
CA SER A 241 -20.29 10.99 -0.54
C SER A 241 -18.86 11.45 -0.81
N TYR A 242 -18.60 12.71 -1.16
CA TYR A 242 -17.24 13.14 -1.52
C TYR A 242 -16.82 14.48 -0.93
N ALA A 243 -15.52 14.64 -0.72
CA ALA A 243 -14.87 15.91 -0.40
C ALA A 243 -13.61 16.06 -1.27
N ILE A 244 -13.72 16.84 -2.34
CA ILE A 244 -12.66 17.00 -3.34
C ILE A 244 -12.18 18.46 -3.32
N ARG A 245 -10.88 18.67 -3.19
CA ARG A 245 -10.32 20.02 -3.15
C ARG A 245 -10.43 20.68 -4.51
N LEU A 246 -10.76 21.97 -4.54
CA LEU A 246 -10.71 22.79 -5.75
C LEU A 246 -9.40 23.59 -5.79
N LYS A 247 -8.84 23.78 -7.00
CA LYS A 247 -7.77 24.75 -7.21
C LYS A 247 -8.33 26.15 -6.95
N GLN A 248 -7.58 26.97 -6.21
CA GLN A 248 -7.96 28.36 -5.98
C GLN A 248 -8.01 29.11 -7.31
N ASN A 249 -9.03 29.96 -7.47
CA ASN A 249 -9.14 30.90 -8.57
C ASN A 249 -9.84 32.18 -8.09
N SER A 250 -9.77 33.23 -8.90
CA SER A 250 -10.33 34.55 -8.57
C SER A 250 -11.84 34.50 -8.31
N SER A 251 -12.60 33.67 -9.04
CA SER A 251 -14.04 33.52 -8.83
C SER A 251 -14.37 32.94 -7.45
N LEU A 252 -13.67 31.89 -7.03
CA LEU A 252 -13.88 31.26 -5.72
C LEU A 252 -13.48 32.20 -4.57
N ILE A 253 -12.39 32.94 -4.74
CA ILE A 253 -11.95 33.95 -3.76
C ILE A 253 -12.99 35.06 -3.64
N ALA A 254 -13.49 35.57 -4.77
CA ALA A 254 -14.54 36.59 -4.79
C ALA A 254 -15.83 36.11 -4.10
N LEU A 255 -16.21 34.84 -4.26
CA LEU A 255 -17.38 34.28 -3.56
C LEU A 255 -17.19 34.14 -2.04
N ALA A 256 -15.95 34.17 -1.55
CA ALA A 256 -15.63 34.08 -0.14
C ALA A 256 -15.18 35.42 0.48
N SER A 257 -15.19 36.52 -0.28
CA SER A 257 -14.61 37.81 0.11
C SER A 257 -15.22 38.38 1.38
N ASP A 258 -16.52 38.25 1.56
CA ASP A 258 -17.22 38.81 2.73
C ASP A 258 -16.68 38.19 4.03
N LYS A 259 -16.46 36.87 4.02
CA LYS A 259 -15.88 36.15 5.16
C LYS A 259 -14.40 36.43 5.34
N ASP A 260 -13.69 36.70 4.26
CA ASP A 260 -12.29 37.11 4.29
C ASP A 260 -12.12 38.47 4.97
N GLU A 261 -12.97 39.43 4.60
CA GLU A 261 -13.04 40.75 5.22
C GLU A 261 -13.46 40.69 6.69
N ASP A 262 -14.46 39.86 7.02
CA ASP A 262 -14.88 39.65 8.41
C ASP A 262 -13.71 39.15 9.27
N LEU A 263 -12.93 38.18 8.76
CA LEU A 263 -11.75 37.66 9.44
C LEU A 263 -10.65 38.71 9.61
N TYR A 264 -10.44 39.53 8.57
CA TYR A 264 -9.49 40.64 8.63
C TYR A 264 -9.90 41.67 9.69
N LYS A 265 -11.16 42.11 9.69
CA LYS A 265 -11.71 43.07 10.66
C LYS A 265 -11.60 42.53 12.09
N ALA A 266 -11.96 41.26 12.29
CA ALA A 266 -11.89 40.59 13.60
C ALA A 266 -10.46 40.45 14.13
N SER A 267 -9.45 40.45 13.26
CA SER A 267 -8.05 40.24 13.63
C SER A 267 -7.16 41.46 13.40
N LYS A 268 -7.77 42.65 13.28
CA LYS A 268 -7.10 43.92 12.98
C LYS A 268 -6.06 44.34 14.03
N GLU A 269 -6.33 44.09 15.31
CA GLU A 269 -5.46 44.46 16.43
C GLU A 269 -4.34 43.43 16.67
N GLU A 270 -4.58 42.16 16.31
CA GLU A 270 -3.62 41.06 16.43
C GLU A 270 -3.36 40.42 15.06
N GLN A 271 -2.72 41.18 14.16
CA GLN A 271 -2.57 40.76 12.78
C GLN A 271 -1.73 39.48 12.60
N ILE A 272 -0.91 39.11 13.57
CA ILE A 272 -0.04 37.94 13.53
C ILE A 272 -0.57 36.73 14.31
N SER A 273 -1.72 36.85 15.00
CA SER A 273 -2.31 35.73 15.75
C SER A 273 -3.03 34.74 14.82
N TYR A 274 -3.22 33.51 15.29
CA TYR A 274 -3.96 32.51 14.54
C TYR A 274 -5.44 32.88 14.47
N ALA A 275 -6.01 32.88 13.27
CA ALA A 275 -7.44 33.06 13.07
C ALA A 275 -7.96 32.15 11.94
N VAL A 276 -9.20 31.69 12.06
CA VAL A 276 -9.83 30.83 11.05
C VAL A 276 -11.32 31.11 10.96
N THR A 277 -11.84 31.11 9.74
CA THR A 277 -13.28 31.12 9.48
C THR A 277 -13.64 30.05 8.45
N TYR A 278 -14.90 29.64 8.50
CA TYR A 278 -15.48 28.63 7.63
C TYR A 278 -16.76 29.19 7.01
N GLY A 279 -17.08 28.71 5.82
CA GLY A 279 -18.34 29.03 5.18
C GLY A 279 -18.59 28.12 4.00
N GLU A 280 -19.62 28.46 3.24
CA GLU A 280 -20.04 27.70 2.09
C GLU A 280 -20.81 28.57 1.09
N PHE A 281 -20.91 28.07 -0.13
CA PHE A 281 -21.78 28.61 -1.17
C PHE A 281 -22.10 27.52 -2.20
N MET A 282 -23.13 27.75 -3.01
CA MET A 282 -23.36 26.95 -4.21
C MET A 282 -22.53 27.51 -5.35
N TYR A 283 -21.82 26.65 -6.07
CA TYR A 283 -20.96 27.03 -7.19
C TYR A 283 -21.19 26.13 -8.39
N GLN A 284 -21.14 26.72 -9.58
CA GLN A 284 -21.20 25.98 -10.84
C GLN A 284 -20.08 26.48 -11.75
N ALA A 285 -19.07 25.64 -11.99
CA ALA A 285 -18.14 25.91 -13.08
C ALA A 285 -18.86 25.69 -14.43
N GLY A 286 -18.40 26.35 -15.49
CA GLY A 286 -19.02 26.22 -16.81
C GLY A 286 -19.06 24.79 -17.37
N SER A 287 -18.18 23.91 -16.89
CA SER A 287 -18.14 22.48 -17.25
C SER A 287 -19.08 21.61 -16.42
N TRP A 288 -19.80 22.16 -15.44
CA TRP A 288 -20.66 21.40 -14.53
C TRP A 288 -22.11 21.48 -15.00
N GLU A 289 -22.79 20.33 -15.00
CA GLU A 289 -24.22 20.22 -15.38
C GLU A 289 -25.15 21.01 -14.44
N TYR A 290 -24.78 21.15 -13.16
CA TYR A 290 -25.57 21.82 -12.12
C TYR A 290 -24.67 22.36 -10.99
N PRO A 291 -25.17 23.31 -10.18
CA PRO A 291 -24.42 23.85 -9.05
C PRO A 291 -24.22 22.80 -7.96
N ARG A 292 -23.02 22.78 -7.37
CA ARG A 292 -22.66 21.92 -6.24
C ARG A 292 -22.26 22.76 -5.03
N ARG A 293 -22.43 22.18 -3.84
CA ARG A 293 -22.01 22.80 -2.59
C ARG A 293 -20.48 22.87 -2.54
N VAL A 294 -19.96 24.05 -2.26
CA VAL A 294 -18.54 24.28 -2.00
C VAL A 294 -18.41 24.82 -0.59
N VAL A 295 -17.69 24.10 0.26
CA VAL A 295 -17.30 24.59 1.58
C VAL A 295 -15.91 25.21 1.48
N PHE A 296 -15.64 26.19 2.34
CA PHE A 296 -14.34 26.81 2.39
C PHE A 296 -13.83 27.00 3.82
N LYS A 297 -12.50 27.09 3.92
CA LYS A 297 -11.75 27.51 5.10
C LYS A 297 -10.85 28.66 4.68
N ILE A 298 -10.92 29.77 5.42
CA ILE A 298 -9.96 30.86 5.33
C ILE A 298 -9.18 30.85 6.64
N GLU A 299 -7.87 30.68 6.53
CA GLU A 299 -6.98 30.59 7.68
C GLU A 299 -5.90 31.66 7.59
N LYS A 300 -5.64 32.29 8.73
CA LYS A 300 -4.49 33.14 8.96
C LYS A 300 -3.51 32.39 9.86
N PRO A 301 -2.45 31.79 9.31
CA PRO A 301 -1.44 31.12 10.12
C PRO A 301 -0.72 32.12 11.03
N TYR A 302 -0.23 31.63 12.17
CA TYR A 302 0.58 32.45 13.07
C TYR A 302 1.79 33.04 12.33
N GLY A 303 2.01 34.34 12.48
CA GLY A 303 3.13 35.05 11.86
C GLY A 303 2.99 35.26 10.34
N GLN A 304 1.82 35.02 9.73
CA GLN A 304 1.55 35.32 8.34
C GLN A 304 0.46 36.38 8.19
N LEU A 305 0.69 37.36 7.31
CA LEU A 305 -0.27 38.41 7.00
C LEU A 305 -1.27 38.02 5.90
N THR A 306 -0.93 37.00 5.10
CA THR A 306 -1.75 36.54 3.97
C THR A 306 -2.68 35.43 4.40
N HIS A 307 -3.97 35.58 4.09
CA HIS A 307 -4.94 34.52 4.31
C HIS A 307 -4.75 33.38 3.31
N MET A 308 -4.93 32.16 3.81
CA MET A 308 -4.87 30.92 3.04
C MET A 308 -6.28 30.38 2.85
N HIS A 309 -6.68 30.19 1.60
CA HIS A 309 -8.01 29.67 1.26
C HIS A 309 -7.95 28.16 0.96
N THR A 310 -8.93 27.42 1.44
CA THR A 310 -9.17 26.04 1.03
C THR A 310 -10.60 25.94 0.57
N PHE A 311 -10.82 25.44 -0.65
CA PHE A 311 -12.16 25.20 -1.21
C PHE A 311 -12.33 23.71 -1.44
N ILE A 312 -13.49 23.17 -1.06
CA ILE A 312 -13.83 21.75 -1.20
C ILE A 312 -15.22 21.65 -1.79
N VAL A 313 -15.36 20.99 -2.93
CA VAL A 313 -16.66 20.59 -3.46
C VAL A 313 -17.13 19.31 -2.78
N THR A 314 -18.40 19.27 -2.42
CA THR A 314 -18.98 18.15 -1.66
C THR A 314 -20.48 18.00 -1.91
N ASN A 315 -20.99 16.78 -1.73
CA ASN A 315 -22.42 16.46 -1.64
C ASN A 315 -22.84 16.05 -0.21
N MET A 316 -21.94 16.14 0.77
CA MET A 316 -22.23 15.77 2.15
C MET A 316 -23.10 16.83 2.82
N ASP A 317 -23.97 16.39 3.73
CA ASP A 317 -24.78 17.26 4.60
C ASP A 317 -24.18 17.27 6.01
N MET A 318 -23.14 18.07 6.18
CA MET A 318 -22.42 18.28 7.45
C MET A 318 -21.93 19.73 7.51
N GLU A 319 -21.69 20.26 8.69
CA GLU A 319 -21.17 21.63 8.88
C GLU A 319 -19.85 21.86 8.15
N SER A 320 -19.61 23.06 7.62
CA SER A 320 -18.43 23.38 6.81
C SER A 320 -17.12 23.00 7.51
N TYR A 321 -16.99 23.28 8.81
CA TYR A 321 -15.80 22.92 9.59
C TYR A 321 -15.60 21.40 9.70
N GLN A 322 -16.68 20.61 9.73
CA GLN A 322 -16.62 19.16 9.81
C GLN A 322 -16.17 18.55 8.48
N ILE A 323 -16.62 19.10 7.34
CA ILE A 323 -16.13 18.70 6.02
C ILE A 323 -14.64 18.99 5.87
N ILE A 324 -14.17 20.16 6.33
CA ILE A 324 -12.74 20.46 6.34
C ILE A 324 -11.96 19.48 7.23
N LYS A 325 -12.48 19.14 8.42
CA LYS A 325 -11.85 18.13 9.31
C LYS A 325 -11.84 16.74 8.68
N PHE A 326 -12.92 16.35 8.03
CA PHE A 326 -13.05 15.10 7.29
C PHE A 326 -11.99 15.02 6.18
N TYR A 327 -11.88 16.07 5.37
CA TYR A 327 -10.91 16.18 4.27
C TYR A 327 -9.46 16.12 4.75
N ARG A 328 -9.10 16.80 5.85
CA ARG A 328 -7.73 16.83 6.38
C ARG A 328 -7.14 15.44 6.63
N ASN A 329 -7.97 14.44 6.92
CA ASN A 329 -7.52 13.06 7.12
C ASN A 329 -7.00 12.40 5.84
N ARG A 330 -7.29 12.94 4.64
CA ARG A 330 -6.71 12.50 3.35
C ARG A 330 -5.20 12.54 3.38
N GLY A 331 -4.58 13.48 4.10
CA GLY A 331 -3.11 13.58 4.19
C GLY A 331 -2.40 12.32 4.68
N LYS A 332 -3.13 11.33 5.22
CA LYS A 332 -2.57 10.01 5.55
C LYS A 332 -2.17 9.20 4.32
N VAL A 333 -2.82 9.40 3.17
CA VAL A 333 -2.55 8.63 1.95
C VAL A 333 -1.09 8.77 1.49
N GLU A 334 -0.49 9.95 1.68
CA GLU A 334 0.92 10.20 1.38
C GLU A 334 1.86 9.27 2.16
N ASN A 335 1.52 8.97 3.43
CA ASN A 335 2.28 8.01 4.24
C ASN A 335 2.09 6.56 3.76
N PHE A 336 0.89 6.19 3.30
CA PHE A 336 0.64 4.85 2.76
C PHE A 336 1.39 4.65 1.45
N ILE A 337 1.35 5.64 0.54
CA ILE A 337 2.11 5.64 -0.71
C ILE A 337 3.61 5.57 -0.41
N LYS A 338 4.10 6.38 0.54
CA LYS A 338 5.49 6.34 0.97
C LYS A 338 5.90 4.97 1.49
N GLU A 339 5.07 4.35 2.34
CA GLU A 339 5.34 3.01 2.86
C GLU A 339 5.32 1.95 1.77
N GLY A 340 4.38 2.02 0.81
CA GLY A 340 4.39 1.11 -0.33
C GLY A 340 5.62 1.30 -1.23
N LYS A 341 6.06 2.54 -1.48
CA LYS A 341 7.25 2.81 -2.30
C LYS A 341 8.54 2.42 -1.61
N THR A 342 8.80 2.97 -0.43
CA THR A 342 10.08 2.78 0.27
C THR A 342 10.14 1.46 1.03
N GLY A 343 8.99 1.03 1.54
CA GLY A 343 8.87 -0.19 2.33
C GLY A 343 8.52 -1.42 1.50
N PHE A 344 7.85 -1.32 0.35
CA PHE A 344 7.52 -2.50 -0.46
C PHE A 344 8.05 -2.44 -1.89
N ASP A 345 8.71 -1.35 -2.29
CA ASP A 345 9.33 -1.19 -3.61
C ASP A 345 8.37 -1.35 -4.80
N PHE A 346 7.08 -1.02 -4.64
CA PHE A 346 6.12 -1.12 -5.76
C PHE A 346 6.43 -0.16 -6.91
N ALA A 347 7.30 0.83 -6.68
CA ALA A 347 7.75 1.79 -7.69
C ALA A 347 8.96 1.31 -8.51
N ALA A 348 9.49 0.09 -8.27
CA ALA A 348 10.58 -0.46 -9.05
C ALA A 348 10.13 -0.91 -10.45
N MET A 349 10.49 -0.10 -11.46
CA MET A 349 10.13 -0.31 -12.87
C MET A 349 11.33 -0.87 -13.64
N SER A 350 11.51 -2.19 -13.57
CA SER A 350 12.70 -2.88 -14.09
C SER A 350 12.55 -3.52 -15.47
N SER A 351 11.35 -3.46 -16.07
CA SER A 351 11.10 -4.00 -17.41
C SER A 351 10.94 -2.89 -18.45
N HIS A 352 11.31 -3.16 -19.70
CA HIS A 352 10.95 -2.31 -20.84
C HIS A 352 9.45 -2.36 -21.16
N SER A 353 8.76 -3.43 -20.77
CA SER A 353 7.34 -3.62 -21.06
C SER A 353 6.46 -3.10 -19.92
N LYS A 354 5.49 -2.25 -20.29
CA LYS A 354 4.56 -1.65 -19.32
C LYS A 354 3.71 -2.71 -18.64
N ILE A 355 3.21 -3.70 -19.39
CA ILE A 355 2.34 -4.74 -18.81
C ILE A 355 3.07 -5.60 -17.79
N VAL A 356 4.37 -5.85 -17.99
CA VAL A 356 5.20 -6.56 -17.02
C VAL A 356 5.38 -5.70 -15.77
N ASN A 357 5.70 -4.41 -15.91
CA ASN A 357 5.82 -3.48 -14.78
C ASN A 357 4.50 -3.34 -14.00
N ALA A 358 3.35 -3.32 -14.69
CA ALA A 358 2.03 -3.27 -14.07
C ALA A 358 1.77 -4.52 -13.21
N ASN A 359 2.08 -5.71 -13.74
CA ASN A 359 1.94 -6.95 -12.98
C ASN A 359 2.92 -7.02 -11.80
N ARG A 360 4.16 -6.53 -11.95
CA ARG A 360 5.10 -6.39 -10.83
C ARG A 360 4.49 -5.54 -9.73
N MET A 361 4.01 -4.33 -10.04
CA MET A 361 3.37 -3.44 -9.09
C MET A 361 2.22 -4.12 -8.33
N ARG A 362 1.40 -4.95 -9.00
CA ARG A 362 0.33 -5.72 -8.34
C ARG A 362 0.84 -6.76 -7.35
N ILE A 363 1.98 -7.40 -7.61
CA ILE A 363 2.62 -8.33 -6.66
C ILE A 363 3.10 -7.58 -5.41
N HIS A 364 3.72 -6.40 -5.59
CA HIS A 364 4.13 -5.55 -4.47
C HIS A 364 2.91 -5.05 -3.67
N MET A 365 1.80 -4.73 -4.33
CA MET A 365 0.52 -4.40 -3.68
C MET A 365 -0.03 -5.58 -2.86
N LEU A 366 0.00 -6.81 -3.36
CA LEU A 366 -0.40 -8.00 -2.59
C LEU A 366 0.48 -8.20 -1.36
N ALA A 367 1.80 -8.03 -1.49
CA ALA A 367 2.72 -8.11 -0.37
C ALA A 367 2.44 -7.02 0.68
N TYR A 368 2.20 -5.79 0.24
CA TYR A 368 1.81 -4.67 1.09
C TYR A 368 0.52 -4.98 1.86
N ASN A 369 -0.53 -5.43 1.17
CA ASN A 369 -1.81 -5.72 1.79
C ASN A 369 -1.74 -6.91 2.76
N LEU A 370 -1.09 -8.01 2.38
CA LEU A 370 -0.89 -9.15 3.27
C LEU A 370 -0.19 -8.73 4.56
N PHE A 371 0.85 -7.90 4.45
CA PHE A 371 1.56 -7.38 5.60
C PHE A 371 0.74 -6.36 6.40
N ASN A 372 -0.03 -5.48 5.75
CA ASN A 372 -0.89 -4.52 6.44
C ASN A 372 -1.98 -5.23 7.25
N TRP A 373 -2.59 -6.29 6.69
CA TRP A 373 -3.55 -7.13 7.39
C TRP A 373 -2.91 -7.85 8.58
N PHE A 374 -1.72 -8.43 8.40
CA PHE A 374 -0.95 -9.02 9.49
C PHE A 374 -0.69 -7.99 10.61
N ARG A 375 -0.22 -6.80 10.24
CA ARG A 375 0.06 -5.68 11.14
C ARG A 375 -1.17 -5.27 11.94
N ARG A 376 -2.33 -5.11 11.30
CA ARG A 376 -3.53 -4.58 11.98
C ARG A 376 -4.33 -5.64 12.75
N LEU A 377 -4.29 -6.90 12.30
CA LEU A 377 -5.11 -7.97 12.88
C LEU A 377 -4.39 -8.73 13.98
N VAL A 378 -3.10 -9.04 13.83
CA VAL A 378 -2.44 -10.02 14.72
C VAL A 378 -1.23 -9.48 15.48
N LEU A 379 -0.62 -8.36 15.07
CA LEU A 379 0.44 -7.77 15.88
C LEU A 379 -0.10 -7.26 17.23
N PRO A 380 0.73 -7.28 18.29
CA PRO A 380 0.47 -6.59 19.55
C PRO A 380 0.18 -5.10 19.33
N GLU A 381 -0.68 -4.53 20.18
CA GLU A 381 -1.17 -3.15 20.04
C GLU A 381 -0.05 -2.10 19.93
N ASN A 382 1.02 -2.26 20.71
CA ASN A 382 2.21 -1.38 20.69
C ASN A 382 3.02 -1.46 19.38
N MET A 383 2.75 -2.43 18.50
CA MET A 383 3.43 -2.61 17.21
C MET A 383 2.58 -2.25 16.00
N ARG A 384 1.25 -2.18 16.12
CA ARG A 384 0.33 -1.99 14.98
C ARG A 384 0.54 -0.68 14.23
N LYS A 385 1.08 0.35 14.89
CA LYS A 385 1.38 1.67 14.30
C LYS A 385 2.82 1.81 13.79
N GLN A 386 3.64 0.77 13.92
CA GLN A 386 5.03 0.80 13.47
C GLN A 386 5.11 0.64 11.96
N GLN A 387 6.09 1.30 11.35
CA GLN A 387 6.40 1.16 9.93
C GLN A 387 6.96 -0.23 9.64
N VAL A 388 6.78 -0.70 8.41
CA VAL A 388 7.23 -2.03 7.95
C VAL A 388 8.69 -2.30 8.28
N ASP A 389 9.61 -1.35 8.08
CA ASP A 389 11.05 -1.59 8.34
C ASP A 389 11.35 -1.80 9.81
N THR A 390 10.61 -1.12 10.69
CA THR A 390 10.73 -1.36 12.13
C THR A 390 10.24 -2.76 12.49
N ILE A 391 9.10 -3.19 11.93
CA ILE A 391 8.58 -4.54 12.17
C ILE A 391 9.51 -5.60 11.57
N ARG A 392 10.11 -5.34 10.39
CA ARG A 392 11.12 -6.22 9.79
C ARG A 392 12.29 -6.43 10.72
N LEU A 393 12.89 -5.35 11.22
CA LEU A 393 14.02 -5.42 12.14
C LEU A 393 13.66 -6.17 13.43
N LYS A 394 12.47 -5.94 13.98
CA LYS A 394 12.07 -6.46 15.29
C LYS A 394 11.55 -7.90 15.26
N LEU A 395 10.76 -8.25 14.25
CA LEU A 395 10.02 -9.52 14.19
C LEU A 395 10.41 -10.41 13.01
N ILE A 396 10.78 -9.86 11.85
CA ILE A 396 11.12 -10.67 10.67
C ILE A 396 12.57 -11.13 10.70
N LYS A 397 13.50 -10.19 10.90
CA LYS A 397 14.95 -10.37 10.89
C LYS A 397 15.47 -10.98 12.20
N ILE A 398 14.92 -12.14 12.57
CA ILE A 398 15.32 -12.92 13.73
C ILE A 398 16.15 -14.12 13.27
N ALA A 399 17.36 -14.23 13.81
CA ALA A 399 18.22 -15.38 13.56
C ALA A 399 17.58 -16.68 14.07
N ALA A 400 17.60 -17.73 13.24
CA ALA A 400 17.19 -19.07 13.61
C ALA A 400 18.13 -20.13 13.03
N ARG A 401 18.28 -21.23 13.76
CA ARG A 401 18.93 -22.45 13.29
C ARG A 401 17.89 -23.51 13.00
N ALA A 402 17.87 -24.03 11.78
CA ALA A 402 17.04 -25.16 11.41
C ALA A 402 17.66 -26.47 11.91
N VAL A 403 16.89 -27.25 12.66
CA VAL A 403 17.25 -28.59 13.13
C VAL A 403 16.23 -29.57 12.59
N ARG A 404 16.66 -30.47 11.71
CA ARG A 404 15.80 -31.50 11.14
C ARG A 404 15.87 -32.77 11.98
N SER A 405 14.71 -33.34 12.27
CA SER A 405 14.53 -34.68 12.82
C SER A 405 13.71 -35.52 11.83
N ALA A 406 13.51 -36.81 12.10
CA ALA A 406 12.76 -37.69 11.19
C ALA A 406 11.33 -37.22 10.88
N ARG A 407 10.68 -36.45 11.79
CA ARG A 407 9.28 -36.02 11.64
C ARG A 407 9.07 -34.51 11.65
N TYR A 408 10.03 -33.75 12.17
CA TYR A 408 9.86 -32.32 12.42
C TYR A 408 11.08 -31.52 11.99
N ILE A 409 10.80 -30.32 11.49
CA ILE A 409 11.79 -29.25 11.38
C ILE A 409 11.57 -28.31 12.56
N THR A 410 12.59 -28.13 13.39
CA THR A 410 12.54 -27.17 14.51
C THR A 410 13.43 -25.97 14.17
N PHE A 411 12.81 -24.79 14.09
CA PHE A 411 13.55 -23.52 14.03
C PHE A 411 13.87 -23.05 15.45
N LYS A 412 15.13 -23.19 15.84
CA LYS A 412 15.63 -22.65 17.12
C LYS A 412 15.96 -21.18 16.93
N LEU A 413 15.05 -20.30 17.33
CA LEU A 413 15.23 -18.84 17.28
C LEU A 413 16.24 -18.39 18.35
N CYS A 414 16.86 -17.24 18.12
CA CYS A 414 17.83 -16.64 19.03
C CYS A 414 17.25 -16.44 20.44
N SER A 415 17.93 -16.99 21.47
CA SER A 415 17.48 -16.91 22.86
C SER A 415 17.55 -15.49 23.45
N SER A 416 18.41 -14.62 22.90
CA SER A 416 18.54 -13.22 23.30
C SER A 416 17.64 -12.27 22.50
N CYS A 417 16.65 -12.79 21.75
CA CYS A 417 15.71 -11.97 21.00
C CYS A 417 14.92 -11.04 21.94
N PRO A 418 15.04 -9.70 21.80
CA PRO A 418 14.34 -8.76 22.67
C PRO A 418 12.81 -8.84 22.54
N TYR A 419 12.32 -9.23 21.37
CA TYR A 419 10.90 -9.22 21.00
C TYR A 419 10.23 -10.59 21.11
N LYS A 420 10.80 -11.48 21.94
CA LYS A 420 10.27 -12.84 22.15
C LYS A 420 8.82 -12.83 22.61
N LYS A 421 8.45 -11.91 23.50
CA LYS A 421 7.08 -11.76 24.00
C LYS A 421 6.13 -11.40 22.86
N GLU A 422 6.48 -10.38 22.07
CA GLU A 422 5.69 -9.91 20.94
C GLU A 422 5.55 -10.98 19.86
N PHE A 423 6.60 -11.77 19.60
CA PHE A 423 6.58 -12.90 18.69
C PHE A 423 5.53 -13.95 19.13
N HIS A 424 5.59 -14.38 20.39
CA HIS A 424 4.62 -15.35 20.93
C HIS A 424 3.20 -14.80 20.94
N MET A 425 3.01 -13.54 21.35
CA MET A 425 1.70 -12.89 21.32
C MET A 425 1.13 -12.81 19.90
N THR A 426 1.98 -12.52 18.91
CA THR A 426 1.56 -12.49 17.50
C THR A 426 1.08 -13.87 17.05
N LEU A 427 1.84 -14.92 17.38
CA LEU A 427 1.46 -16.30 17.05
C LEU A 427 0.14 -16.71 17.73
N GLU A 428 -0.03 -16.40 19.02
CA GLU A 428 -1.29 -16.64 19.72
C GLU A 428 -2.47 -15.89 19.08
N ASN A 429 -2.26 -14.64 18.67
CA ASN A 429 -3.29 -13.86 17.99
C ASN A 429 -3.68 -14.48 16.64
N ILE A 430 -2.71 -14.98 15.86
CA ILE A 430 -2.99 -15.72 14.61
C ILE A 430 -3.84 -16.95 14.90
N GLN A 431 -3.47 -17.74 15.90
CA GLN A 431 -4.18 -18.97 16.26
C GLN A 431 -5.63 -18.68 16.69
N ARG A 432 -5.86 -17.58 17.42
CA ARG A 432 -7.17 -17.13 17.90
C ARG A 432 -8.03 -16.45 16.82
N LEU A 433 -7.49 -16.11 15.65
CA LEU A 433 -8.31 -15.56 14.57
C LEU A 433 -9.41 -16.53 14.18
N THR A 434 -10.64 -16.03 14.12
CA THR A 434 -11.78 -16.75 13.54
C THR A 434 -12.01 -16.19 12.15
N VAL A 435 -11.88 -17.05 11.14
CA VAL A 435 -11.99 -16.68 9.73
C VAL A 435 -13.04 -17.56 9.08
N GLN A 436 -13.95 -16.96 8.32
CA GLN A 436 -14.86 -17.71 7.46
C GLN A 436 -14.19 -17.85 6.10
N LEU A 437 -13.81 -19.08 5.75
CA LEU A 437 -13.31 -19.43 4.42
C LEU A 437 -14.44 -20.12 3.66
N GLU A 438 -14.60 -19.78 2.39
CA GLU A 438 -15.53 -20.45 1.47
C GLU A 438 -15.08 -21.88 1.11
#